data_AF-A0A2D8J921-F1
#
_entry.id   AF-A0A2D8J921-F1
#
_cell.length_a   1.000
_cell.length_b   1.000
_cell.length_c   1.000
_cell.angle_alpha   90.00
_cell.angle_beta   90.00
_cell.angle_gamma   90.00
#
_symmetry.space_group_name_H-M   'P 1'
#
loop_
_entity.id
_entity.type
_entity.pdbx_description
1 polymer ?
#
loop_
_entity_poly.entity_id
_entity_poly.type
_entity_poly.pdbx_seq_one_letter_code
_entity_poly.pdbx_strand_id
1 'polypeptide(L)'
;MKMRKLIVFFLLVSCKTPEKEWVSLIKNNSLDGWHIFQDNGQKSGWRVENDILIFDKISGLESGEDDSSLLSDKSYSSFEISFEWKIEEGGNSGFMWNVSEDSIYKYPYQTGPEIQIIDPSVYSEPEDVLGGS
;
A
#
# COMPACT_ATOMS: atom_id res chain seq x y z
N MET A 1 -66.97 -4.24 -32.93
CA MET A 1 -66.21 -3.60 -31.83
C MET A 1 -64.90 -4.37 -31.65
N LYS A 2 -63.75 -3.80 -32.02
CA LYS A 2 -62.41 -4.46 -31.93
C LYS A 2 -61.68 -3.93 -30.70
N MET A 3 -61.53 -4.75 -29.66
CA MET A 3 -60.71 -4.43 -28.48
C MET A 3 -59.23 -4.65 -28.81
N ARG A 4 -58.44 -3.58 -28.82
CA ARG A 4 -56.97 -3.66 -28.80
C ARG A 4 -56.52 -3.85 -27.35
N LYS A 5 -55.93 -5.00 -27.05
CA LYS A 5 -55.24 -5.24 -25.77
C LYS A 5 -53.91 -4.48 -25.78
N LEU A 6 -53.76 -3.50 -24.90
CA LEU A 6 -52.51 -2.81 -24.66
C LEU A 6 -51.69 -3.66 -23.67
N ILE A 7 -50.59 -4.26 -24.12
CA ILE A 7 -49.64 -4.96 -23.25
C ILE A 7 -48.62 -3.92 -22.79
N VAL A 8 -48.66 -3.58 -21.50
CA VAL A 8 -47.66 -2.71 -20.86
C VAL A 8 -46.52 -3.61 -20.39
N PHE A 9 -45.34 -3.44 -20.99
CA PHE A 9 -44.13 -4.15 -20.59
C PHE A 9 -43.49 -3.37 -19.42
N PHE A 10 -43.58 -3.91 -18.21
CA PHE A 10 -42.90 -3.35 -17.04
C PHE A 10 -41.41 -3.75 -17.11
N LEU A 11 -40.55 -2.82 -17.51
CA LEU A 11 -39.10 -2.98 -17.42
C LEU A 11 -38.68 -2.84 -15.95
N LEU A 12 -38.49 -3.98 -15.28
CA LEU A 12 -37.83 -4.04 -13.98
C LEU A 12 -36.35 -3.75 -14.19
N VAL A 13 -35.96 -2.48 -14.11
CA VAL A 13 -34.55 -2.09 -14.02
C VAL A 13 -34.07 -2.47 -12.62
N SER A 14 -33.49 -3.67 -12.51
CA SER A 14 -32.78 -4.09 -11.32
C SER A 14 -31.50 -3.24 -11.22
N CYS A 15 -31.44 -2.38 -10.21
CA CYS A 15 -30.23 -1.64 -9.86
C CYS A 15 -29.26 -2.66 -9.22
N LYS A 16 -28.42 -3.29 -10.04
CA LYS A 16 -27.30 -4.08 -9.50
C LYS A 16 -26.31 -3.11 -8.90
N THR A 17 -26.15 -3.15 -7.58
CA THR A 17 -24.97 -2.56 -6.92
C THR A 17 -23.74 -3.19 -7.57
N PRO A 18 -22.74 -2.41 -8.02
CA PRO A 18 -21.51 -2.98 -8.54
C PRO A 18 -20.92 -3.91 -7.48
N GLU A 19 -20.63 -5.17 -7.84
CA GLU A 19 -19.83 -6.02 -6.96
C GLU A 19 -18.47 -5.33 -6.75
N LYS A 20 -18.02 -5.27 -5.50
CA LYS A 20 -16.71 -4.72 -5.16
C LYS A 20 -15.65 -5.67 -5.73
N GLU A 21 -15.07 -5.30 -6.86
CA GLU A 21 -14.00 -6.06 -7.49
C GLU A 21 -12.67 -5.73 -6.82
N TRP A 22 -11.98 -6.75 -6.31
CA TRP A 22 -10.63 -6.59 -5.76
C TRP A 22 -9.64 -6.34 -6.88
N VAL A 23 -8.72 -5.39 -6.67
CA VAL A 23 -7.69 -5.04 -7.64
C VAL A 23 -6.33 -5.36 -7.04
N SER A 24 -5.51 -6.15 -7.74
CA SER A 24 -4.13 -6.39 -7.34
C SER A 24 -3.31 -5.09 -7.44
N LEU A 25 -2.53 -4.79 -6.40
CA LEU A 25 -1.60 -3.66 -6.39
C LEU A 25 -0.24 -4.03 -7.00
N ILE A 26 0.12 -5.33 -7.06
CA ILE A 26 1.30 -5.83 -7.75
C ILE A 26 0.87 -6.27 -9.14
N LYS A 27 1.51 -5.72 -10.17
CA LYS A 27 1.22 -6.01 -11.58
C LYS A 27 2.47 -6.57 -12.22
N ASN A 28 2.31 -7.56 -13.09
CA ASN A 28 3.37 -8.07 -13.97
C ASN A 28 4.67 -8.48 -13.23
N ASN A 29 4.60 -8.88 -11.96
CA ASN A 29 5.78 -9.15 -11.14
C ASN A 29 6.81 -7.99 -11.18
N SER A 30 6.34 -6.75 -11.13
CA SER A 30 7.17 -5.54 -11.20
C SER A 30 6.69 -4.47 -10.21
N LEU A 31 7.49 -3.40 -10.06
CA LEU A 31 7.14 -2.21 -9.29
C LEU A 31 6.19 -1.26 -10.06
N ASP A 32 5.56 -1.71 -11.15
CA ASP A 32 4.63 -0.86 -11.91
C ASP A 32 3.48 -0.38 -11.00
N GLY A 33 3.28 0.93 -10.88
CA GLY A 33 2.29 1.49 -9.96
C GLY A 33 2.84 1.86 -8.59
N TRP A 34 4.15 1.78 -8.38
CA TRP A 34 4.82 2.12 -7.14
C TRP A 34 6.04 3.03 -7.38
N HIS A 35 6.33 3.89 -6.41
CA HIS A 35 7.54 4.72 -6.35
C HIS A 35 8.03 4.81 -4.90
N ILE A 36 9.28 5.20 -4.71
CA ILE A 36 9.83 5.47 -3.39
C ILE A 36 9.45 6.91 -2.99
N PHE A 37 9.10 7.11 -1.72
CA PHE A 37 8.74 8.41 -1.14
C PHE A 37 9.75 9.49 -1.52
N GLN A 38 9.30 10.57 -2.18
CA GLN A 38 10.14 11.68 -2.63
C GLN A 38 11.41 11.22 -3.37
N ASP A 39 11.30 10.18 -4.21
CA ASP A 39 12.44 9.69 -4.99
C ASP A 39 12.92 10.73 -6.01
N ASN A 40 14.24 10.92 -6.04
CA ASN A 40 14.95 11.77 -6.99
C ASN A 40 15.75 10.96 -8.02
N GLY A 41 15.52 9.65 -8.09
CA GLY A 41 16.21 8.70 -8.95
C GLY A 41 17.48 8.10 -8.34
N GLN A 42 17.78 8.40 -7.08
CA GLN A 42 18.93 7.83 -6.36
C GLN A 42 18.52 6.83 -5.27
N LYS A 43 17.23 6.74 -4.94
CA LYS A 43 16.76 5.81 -3.89
C LYS A 43 16.60 4.39 -4.44
N SER A 44 16.78 3.42 -3.56
CA SER A 44 16.66 1.99 -3.87
C SER A 44 16.33 1.20 -2.60
N GLY A 45 16.15 -0.11 -2.76
CA GLY A 45 15.88 -1.05 -1.66
C GLY A 45 14.63 -1.91 -1.86
N TRP A 46 13.83 -1.63 -2.90
CA TRP A 46 12.66 -2.45 -3.24
C TRP A 46 12.85 -3.21 -4.53
N ARG A 47 12.35 -4.45 -4.53
CA ARG A 47 12.23 -5.28 -5.72
C ARG A 47 10.96 -6.12 -5.65
N VAL A 48 10.57 -6.69 -6.79
CA VAL A 48 9.47 -7.64 -6.87
C VAL A 48 9.99 -8.99 -7.35
N GLU A 49 9.65 -10.04 -6.61
CA GLU A 49 9.96 -11.42 -6.98
C GLU A 49 8.79 -12.33 -6.59
N ASN A 50 8.31 -13.13 -7.54
CA ASN A 50 7.16 -14.03 -7.36
C ASN A 50 5.90 -13.32 -6.82
N ASP A 51 5.59 -12.13 -7.35
CA ASP A 51 4.51 -11.25 -6.93
C ASP A 51 4.58 -10.84 -5.44
N ILE A 52 5.79 -10.77 -4.88
CA ILE A 52 6.06 -10.28 -3.52
C ILE A 52 6.90 -9.01 -3.62
N LEU A 53 6.47 -7.96 -2.93
CA LEU A 53 7.28 -6.77 -2.68
C LEU A 53 8.30 -7.09 -1.59
N ILE A 54 9.58 -6.97 -1.90
CA ILE A 54 10.68 -7.29 -1.00
C ILE A 54 11.51 -6.03 -0.79
N PHE A 55 11.67 -5.66 0.47
CA PHE A 55 12.64 -4.66 0.92
C PHE A 55 13.91 -5.38 1.36
N ASP A 56 15.05 -5.07 0.76
CA ASP A 56 16.33 -5.75 1.01
C ASP A 56 17.46 -4.82 1.49
N LYS A 57 17.08 -3.61 1.89
CA LYS A 57 18.02 -2.63 2.44
C LYS A 57 18.08 -2.76 3.96
N ILE A 58 19.29 -2.96 4.49
CA ILE A 58 19.54 -2.87 5.93
C ILE A 58 19.68 -1.38 6.28
N SER A 59 18.59 -0.77 6.74
CA SER A 59 18.64 0.52 7.43
C SER A 59 18.81 0.23 8.93
N GLY A 60 19.89 0.74 9.52
CA GLY A 60 19.98 0.86 10.98
C GLY A 60 19.38 2.20 11.41
N LEU A 61 18.93 2.31 12.66
CA LEU A 61 18.41 3.55 13.25
C LEU A 61 19.35 4.76 13.12
N GLU A 62 20.66 4.52 12.91
CA GLU A 62 21.70 5.54 12.79
C GLU A 62 22.26 5.72 11.35
N SER A 63 21.70 5.09 10.32
CA SER A 63 22.31 5.10 8.99
C SER A 63 22.37 6.50 8.37
N GLY A 64 21.54 7.44 8.84
CA GLY A 64 21.45 8.79 8.28
C GLY A 64 21.00 8.82 6.82
N GLU A 65 20.54 7.67 6.31
CA GLU A 65 20.11 7.51 4.94
C GLU A 65 18.68 8.04 4.74
N ASP A 66 18.37 8.42 3.52
CA ASP A 66 17.03 8.87 3.15
C ASP A 66 16.04 7.71 3.22
N ASP A 67 14.81 8.04 3.62
CA ASP A 67 13.66 7.13 3.71
C ASP A 67 13.38 6.48 2.36
N SER A 68 13.21 5.16 2.37
CA SER A 68 12.92 4.31 1.22
C SER A 68 11.51 3.71 1.28
N SER A 69 10.55 4.33 1.98
CA SER A 69 9.15 3.89 1.99
C SER A 69 8.59 3.79 0.57
N LEU A 70 7.85 2.73 0.29
CA LEU A 70 7.21 2.51 -1.00
C LEU A 70 5.76 3.01 -1.00
N LEU A 71 5.42 3.87 -1.95
CA LEU A 71 4.10 4.45 -2.11
C LEU A 71 3.48 4.01 -3.43
N SER A 72 2.16 3.85 -3.45
CA SER A 72 1.43 3.63 -4.70
C SER A 72 1.35 4.91 -5.53
N ASP A 73 1.56 4.83 -6.83
CA ASP A 73 1.40 5.96 -7.78
C ASP A 73 -0.01 6.55 -7.74
N LYS A 74 -1.00 5.71 -7.44
CA LYS A 74 -2.40 6.11 -7.37
C LYS A 74 -2.76 6.51 -5.95
N SER A 75 -3.46 7.63 -5.80
CA SER A 75 -4.10 8.00 -4.53
C SER A 75 -5.44 7.29 -4.36
N TYR A 76 -5.71 6.86 -3.13
CA TYR A 76 -6.97 6.22 -2.72
C TYR A 76 -7.60 7.03 -1.59
N SER A 77 -8.94 7.16 -1.62
CA SER A 77 -9.69 7.85 -0.56
C SER A 77 -10.35 6.85 0.38
N SER A 78 -11.48 6.25 -0.03
CA SER A 78 -12.12 5.14 0.67
C SER A 78 -11.70 3.84 0.01
N PHE A 79 -11.06 2.97 0.77
CA PHE A 79 -10.58 1.68 0.29
C PHE A 79 -10.70 0.60 1.37
N GLU A 80 -10.63 -0.65 0.92
CA GLU A 80 -10.40 -1.83 1.72
C GLU A 80 -9.14 -2.49 1.15
N ILE A 81 -8.21 -2.90 2.02
CA ILE A 81 -6.95 -3.51 1.60
C ILE A 81 -6.75 -4.83 2.33
N SER A 82 -6.21 -5.81 1.62
CA SER A 82 -5.81 -7.10 2.16
C SER A 82 -4.43 -7.43 1.62
N PHE A 83 -3.52 -7.80 2.52
CA PHE A 83 -2.17 -8.24 2.19
C PHE A 83 -1.64 -9.15 3.29
N GLU A 84 -0.65 -9.96 2.95
CA GLU A 84 0.14 -10.73 3.90
C GLU A 84 1.53 -10.10 3.99
N TRP A 85 2.18 -10.25 5.15
CA TRP A 85 3.52 -9.74 5.36
C TRP A 85 4.40 -10.78 6.07
N LYS A 86 5.71 -10.61 5.89
CA LYS A 86 6.73 -11.35 6.62
C LYS A 86 7.89 -10.41 6.90
N ILE A 87 8.43 -10.48 8.12
CA ILE A 87 9.61 -9.73 8.55
C ILE A 87 10.69 -10.70 9.03
N GLU A 88 11.93 -10.24 9.03
CA GLU A 88 13.05 -10.92 9.67
C GLU A 88 13.10 -10.63 11.18
N GLU A 89 13.95 -11.37 11.89
CA GLU A 89 14.22 -11.11 13.31
C GLU A 89 14.80 -9.70 13.46
N GLY A 90 14.29 -8.94 14.43
CA GLY A 90 14.61 -7.52 14.60
C GLY A 90 13.92 -6.57 13.61
N GLY A 91 13.17 -7.07 12.63
CA GLY A 91 12.58 -6.27 11.55
C GLY A 91 11.54 -5.24 12.03
N ASN A 92 11.60 -4.04 11.45
CA ASN A 92 10.69 -2.92 11.69
C ASN A 92 10.19 -2.32 10.36
N SER A 93 8.87 -2.35 10.15
CA SER A 93 8.19 -1.86 8.96
C SER A 93 6.78 -1.41 9.31
N GLY A 94 6.01 -0.94 8.33
CA GLY A 94 4.62 -0.57 8.58
C GLY A 94 3.82 -0.38 7.32
N PHE A 95 2.50 -0.44 7.48
CA PHE A 95 1.55 -0.06 6.45
C PHE A 95 0.95 1.29 6.77
N MET A 96 1.20 2.28 5.90
CA MET A 96 0.69 3.63 6.03
C MET A 96 -0.33 3.96 4.95
N TRP A 97 -1.22 4.91 5.24
CA TRP A 97 -2.16 5.47 4.27
C TRP A 97 -2.28 6.98 4.44
N ASN A 98 -2.81 7.67 3.42
CA ASN A 98 -2.96 9.12 3.44
C ASN A 98 -1.62 9.88 3.66
N VAL A 99 -0.53 9.31 3.15
CA VAL A 99 0.80 9.92 3.15
C VAL A 99 0.81 11.09 2.16
N SER A 100 1.39 12.22 2.58
CA SER A 100 1.67 13.37 1.73
C SER A 100 3.16 13.43 1.40
N GLU A 101 3.48 13.61 0.13
CA GLU A 101 4.84 13.81 -0.36
C GLU A 101 5.23 15.30 -0.48
N ASP A 102 4.48 16.22 0.13
CA ASP A 102 4.88 17.62 0.14
C ASP A 102 6.29 17.76 0.74
N SER A 103 7.13 18.56 0.07
CA SER A 103 8.52 18.84 0.45
C SER A 103 8.72 19.36 1.88
N ILE A 104 7.67 19.82 2.56
CA ILE A 104 7.72 20.19 3.98
C ILE A 104 7.86 18.97 4.91
N TYR A 105 7.52 17.76 4.44
CA TYR A 105 7.64 16.52 5.20
C TYR A 105 8.89 15.77 4.77
N LYS A 106 9.65 15.28 5.75
CA LYS A 106 10.86 14.47 5.54
C LYS A 106 10.57 12.97 5.56
N TYR A 107 9.52 12.55 6.27
CA TYR A 107 9.16 11.15 6.44
C TYR A 107 7.65 10.91 6.31
N PRO A 108 7.22 9.75 5.80
CA PRO A 108 5.80 9.40 5.62
C PRO A 108 4.96 9.45 6.90
N TYR A 109 5.52 8.99 8.02
CA TYR A 109 4.83 8.96 9.33
C TYR A 109 4.40 10.35 9.83
N GLN A 110 4.94 11.44 9.27
CA GLN A 110 4.54 12.79 9.64
C GLN A 110 3.11 13.12 9.20
N THR A 111 2.56 12.38 8.24
CA THR A 111 1.21 12.61 7.71
C THR A 111 0.35 11.35 7.66
N GLY A 112 0.97 10.20 7.35
CA GLY A 112 0.29 8.93 7.27
C GLY A 112 0.14 8.28 8.65
N PRO A 113 -1.07 7.98 9.12
CA PRO A 113 -1.25 6.98 10.17
C PRO A 113 -0.70 5.61 9.70
N GLU A 114 -0.26 4.81 10.67
CA GLU A 114 0.47 3.58 10.44
C GLU A 114 -0.15 2.40 11.22
N ILE A 115 -0.24 1.24 10.55
CA ILE A 115 -0.35 -0.06 11.21
C ILE A 115 1.05 -0.63 11.31
N GLN A 116 1.53 -0.76 12.55
CA GLN A 116 2.88 -1.22 12.87
C GLN A 116 3.08 -2.69 12.49
N ILE A 117 4.20 -2.99 11.84
CA ILE A 117 4.64 -4.35 11.50
C ILE A 117 6.07 -4.52 12.02
N ILE A 118 6.19 -5.05 13.23
CA ILE A 118 7.45 -5.08 13.95
C ILE A 118 7.65 -6.43 14.65
N ASP A 119 8.91 -6.88 14.72
CA ASP A 119 9.28 -8.01 15.57
C ASP A 119 9.14 -7.59 17.03
N PRO A 120 8.24 -8.19 17.84
CA PRO A 120 8.05 -7.77 19.22
C PRO A 120 9.28 -7.92 20.11
N SER A 121 10.27 -8.73 19.72
CA SER A 121 11.52 -8.91 20.48
C SER A 121 12.26 -7.58 20.69
N VAL A 122 12.19 -6.67 19.71
CA VAL A 122 12.89 -5.38 19.72
C VAL A 122 12.42 -4.43 20.82
N TYR A 123 11.24 -4.65 21.39
CA TYR A 123 10.79 -3.87 22.54
C TYR A 123 11.61 -4.15 23.80
N SER A 124 12.31 -5.30 23.85
CA SER A 124 13.20 -5.67 24.94
C SER A 124 14.65 -5.31 24.64
N GLU A 125 15.05 -5.40 23.37
CA GLU A 125 16.43 -5.17 22.90
C GLU A 125 16.41 -4.11 21.75
N PRO A 126 16.28 -2.81 22.06
CA PRO A 126 16.09 -1.77 21.05
C PRO A 126 17.32 -1.52 20.16
N GLU A 127 18.51 -1.92 20.61
CA GLU A 127 19.74 -1.93 19.81
C GLU A 127 19.70 -2.90 18.62
N ASP A 128 18.83 -3.91 18.65
CA ASP A 128 18.72 -4.95 17.63
C ASP A 128 17.66 -4.64 16.56
N VAL A 129 17.08 -3.44 16.58
CA VAL A 129 16.12 -3.00 15.56
C VAL A 129 16.82 -2.92 14.21
N LEU A 130 16.33 -3.72 13.26
CA LEU A 130 16.68 -3.68 11.85
C LEU A 130 15.52 -3.08 11.05
N GLY A 131 15.85 -2.25 10.08
CA GLY A 131 14.86 -1.57 9.28
C GLY A 131 14.42 -0.24 9.89
N GLY A 132 13.23 0.20 9.50
CA GLY A 132 12.90 1.63 9.44
C GLY A 132 13.00 2.09 8.00
N SER A 133 11.89 2.62 7.52
CA SER A 133 11.62 2.86 6.11
C SER A 133 12.73 3.53 5.33
#